data_AF-A0A832X623-F1
#
_entry.id   AF-A0A832X623-F1
#
_cell.length_a   1.000
_cell.length_b   1.000
_cell.length_c   1.000
_cell.angle_alpha   90.00
_cell.angle_beta   90.00
_cell.angle_gamma   90.00
#
_symmetry.space_group_name_H-M   'P 1'
#
loop_
_entity.id
_entity.type
_entity.pdbx_description
1 polymer ?
#
loop_
_entity_poly.entity_id
_entity_poly.type
_entity_poly.pdbx_seq_one_letter_code
_entity_poly.pdbx_strand_id
1 'polypeptide(L)'
;MTPTIGLLINPIAGMGGTVGLKGTDGLSGEARARGATPRSALRTKETLSLVQNDTLSFLTASGGMGEDALRECGINAISVLHESGDPTTAEDTRRAAAAFREAGADIIVFAGGDGTARDILSAVGTTIPILGIPAGVKMYSAVFATDPVAAAALIRDAGSLPLRDAEVLDVDEEAYRDGRLSTRLHGIARTPYRAGYLQHAKETVFTTGNEDDDRQEIANFMAGVLASPRPFILGPGSTTEAIADAMDLECTLLGFDAYAAG
;
A
#
# COMPACT_ATOMS: atom_id res chain seq x y z
N MET A 1 -21.76 14.20 -15.23
CA MET A 1 -21.64 14.61 -13.82
C MET A 1 -20.16 14.61 -13.49
N THR A 2 -19.65 15.65 -12.85
CA THR A 2 -18.23 15.75 -12.46
C THR A 2 -17.96 14.73 -11.36
N PRO A 3 -17.04 13.76 -11.52
CA PRO A 3 -16.73 12.79 -10.48
C PRO A 3 -16.23 13.47 -9.20
N THR A 4 -16.74 13.01 -8.06
CA THR A 4 -16.37 13.48 -6.73
C THR A 4 -15.48 12.44 -6.05
N ILE A 5 -14.24 12.84 -5.75
CA ILE A 5 -13.22 11.98 -5.14
C ILE A 5 -13.09 12.31 -3.67
N GLY A 6 -13.22 11.32 -2.79
CA GLY A 6 -12.78 11.42 -1.40
C GLY A 6 -11.28 11.11 -1.31
N LEU A 7 -10.43 12.12 -1.08
CA LEU A 7 -9.01 11.92 -0.86
C LEU A 7 -8.71 11.72 0.63
N LEU A 8 -7.98 10.64 0.95
CA LEU A 8 -7.53 10.34 2.32
C LEU A 8 -6.03 10.02 2.36
N ILE A 9 -5.25 10.76 3.11
CA ILE A 9 -3.84 10.46 3.33
C ILE A 9 -3.67 10.00 4.77
N ASN A 10 -3.03 8.85 4.98
CA ASN A 10 -2.48 8.51 6.28
C ASN A 10 -1.12 9.24 6.43
N PRO A 11 -1.01 10.30 7.26
CA PRO A 11 0.18 11.17 7.26
C PRO A 11 1.45 10.50 7.78
N ILE A 12 1.32 9.35 8.44
CA ILE A 12 2.44 8.58 9.00
C ILE A 12 2.81 7.34 8.17
N ALA A 13 2.11 7.09 7.05
CA ALA A 13 2.36 5.91 6.23
C ALA A 13 3.65 6.02 5.38
N GLY A 14 4.24 4.87 5.08
CA GLY A 14 5.43 4.73 4.23
C GLY A 14 6.77 4.84 4.95
N MET A 15 6.78 4.94 6.30
CA MET A 15 8.02 5.03 7.08
C MET A 15 8.70 3.68 7.36
N GLY A 16 7.96 2.58 7.50
CA GLY A 16 8.52 1.33 8.04
C GLY A 16 9.54 0.68 7.11
N GLY A 17 9.27 0.68 5.80
CA GLY A 17 10.15 0.05 4.81
C GLY A 17 11.50 0.75 4.65
N THR A 18 11.61 2.06 4.90
CA THR A 18 12.85 2.82 4.68
C THR A 18 13.88 2.61 5.78
N VAL A 19 13.46 2.14 6.95
CA VAL A 19 14.32 1.88 8.12
C VAL A 19 14.35 0.40 8.53
N GLY A 20 13.93 -0.48 7.63
CA GLY A 20 13.89 -1.93 7.88
C GLY A 20 12.92 -2.34 9.00
N LEU A 21 11.99 -1.46 9.38
CA LEU A 21 10.98 -1.79 10.38
C LEU A 21 9.88 -2.66 9.77
N LYS A 22 9.43 -3.59 10.61
CA LYS A 22 8.47 -4.63 10.28
C LYS A 22 7.01 -4.14 10.36
N GLY A 23 6.75 -2.89 9.96
CA GLY A 23 5.49 -2.16 10.16
C GLY A 23 5.74 -0.76 10.73
N THR A 24 4.71 0.08 10.81
CA THR A 24 4.78 1.40 11.48
C THR A 24 3.75 1.57 12.59
N ASP A 25 2.80 0.65 12.73
CA ASP A 25 1.75 0.75 13.72
C ASP A 25 2.37 0.58 15.12
N GLY A 26 2.19 1.58 15.97
CA GLY A 26 2.82 1.67 17.30
C GLY A 26 4.33 1.99 17.29
N LEU A 27 5.00 2.04 16.13
CA LEU A 27 6.45 2.27 16.00
C LEU A 27 6.80 3.55 15.23
N SER A 28 5.83 4.42 14.97
CA SER A 28 6.02 5.67 14.22
C SER A 28 7.10 6.58 14.84
N GLY A 29 7.17 6.63 16.18
CA GLY A 29 8.23 7.34 16.91
C GLY A 29 9.62 6.75 16.69
N GLU A 30 9.75 5.43 16.69
CA GLU A 30 11.02 4.74 16.44
C GLU A 30 11.46 4.88 14.98
N ALA A 31 10.52 4.78 14.04
CA ALA A 31 10.80 5.01 12.62
C ALA A 31 11.37 6.41 12.38
N ARG A 32 10.74 7.44 12.98
CA ARG A 32 11.23 8.83 12.93
C ARG A 32 12.60 8.98 13.59
N ALA A 33 12.83 8.34 14.74
CA ALA A 33 14.13 8.36 15.41
C ALA A 33 15.25 7.74 14.54
N ARG A 34 14.91 6.76 13.70
CA ARG A 34 15.80 6.15 12.70
C ARG A 34 15.89 6.95 11.39
N GLY A 35 15.31 8.15 11.32
CA GLY A 35 15.37 9.05 10.16
C GLY A 35 14.34 8.77 9.07
N ALA A 36 13.35 7.92 9.30
CA ALA A 36 12.29 7.67 8.33
C ALA A 36 11.40 8.91 8.15
N THR A 37 11.14 9.27 6.90
CA THR A 37 10.15 10.29 6.53
C THR A 37 8.91 9.64 5.93
N PRO A 38 7.69 10.10 6.29
CA PRO A 38 6.47 9.62 5.66
C PRO A 38 6.50 9.87 4.14
N ARG A 39 6.04 8.88 3.38
CA ARG A 39 6.05 8.94 1.90
C ARG A 39 4.67 9.17 1.31
N SER A 40 3.60 8.94 2.08
CA SER A 40 2.21 9.01 1.60
C SER A 40 1.87 10.37 0.98
N ALA A 41 2.22 11.47 1.64
CA ALA A 41 1.99 12.82 1.12
C ALA A 41 2.76 13.07 -0.19
N LEU A 42 4.05 12.68 -0.25
CA LEU A 42 4.86 12.81 -1.47
C LEU A 42 4.26 12.02 -2.63
N ARG A 43 3.91 10.74 -2.42
CA ARG A 43 3.30 9.88 -3.45
C ARG A 43 1.95 10.40 -3.92
N THR A 44 1.18 11.00 -3.00
CA THR A 44 -0.09 11.63 -3.35
C THR A 44 0.14 12.84 -4.24
N LYS A 45 1.10 13.72 -3.92
CA LYS A 45 1.43 14.87 -4.76
C LYS A 45 1.97 14.46 -6.14
N GLU A 46 2.82 13.42 -6.21
CA GLU A 46 3.25 12.81 -7.47
C GLU A 46 2.04 12.39 -8.31
N THR A 47 1.07 11.71 -7.69
CA THR A 47 -0.17 11.27 -8.36
C THR A 47 -1.01 12.47 -8.82
N LEU A 48 -1.29 13.42 -7.94
CA LEU A 48 -2.15 14.58 -8.23
C LEU A 48 -1.56 15.48 -9.33
N SER A 49 -0.23 15.62 -9.40
CA SER A 49 0.42 16.39 -10.47
C SER A 49 0.20 15.82 -11.89
N LEU A 50 -0.21 14.56 -11.99
CA LEU A 50 -0.51 13.86 -13.25
C LEU A 50 -2.01 13.82 -13.56
N VAL A 51 -2.86 14.32 -12.66
CA VAL A 51 -4.31 14.35 -12.82
C VAL A 51 -4.72 15.75 -13.29
N GLN A 52 -5.45 15.82 -14.40
CA GLN A 52 -6.12 17.07 -14.80
C GLN A 52 -7.33 17.28 -13.87
N ASN A 53 -7.22 18.23 -12.95
CA ASN A 53 -8.16 18.46 -11.86
C ASN A 53 -9.39 19.29 -12.26
N ASP A 54 -9.38 19.96 -13.41
CA ASP A 54 -10.47 20.82 -13.91
C ASP A 54 -11.82 20.11 -14.06
N THR A 55 -11.82 18.77 -14.04
CA THR A 55 -13.00 17.92 -14.23
C THR A 55 -13.33 17.07 -13.00
N LEU A 56 -12.71 17.36 -11.85
CA LEU A 56 -12.87 16.58 -10.62
C LEU A 56 -13.23 17.49 -9.44
N SER A 57 -14.06 16.97 -8.54
CA SER A 57 -14.35 17.59 -7.24
C SER A 57 -13.71 16.77 -6.13
N PHE A 58 -13.18 17.43 -5.10
CA PHE A 58 -12.49 16.74 -4.01
C PHE A 58 -13.17 16.97 -2.65
N LEU A 59 -13.39 15.87 -1.94
CA LEU A 59 -13.68 15.83 -0.52
C LEU A 59 -12.42 15.36 0.21
N THR A 60 -12.11 15.90 1.37
CA THR A 60 -10.89 15.55 2.11
C THR A 60 -11.07 15.70 3.62
N ALA A 61 -10.11 15.20 4.39
CA ALA A 61 -9.92 15.54 5.81
C ALA A 61 -8.84 16.63 5.97
N SER A 62 -8.83 17.29 7.12
CA SER A 62 -7.99 18.47 7.37
C SER A 62 -6.49 18.15 7.50
N GLY A 63 -5.67 19.17 7.27
CA GLY A 63 -4.21 19.14 7.35
C GLY A 63 -3.57 18.04 6.52
N GLY A 64 -2.64 17.31 7.15
CA GLY A 64 -1.86 16.25 6.51
C GLY A 64 -2.68 15.05 6.02
N MET A 65 -3.97 14.96 6.39
CA MET A 65 -4.87 13.90 5.91
C MET A 65 -5.41 14.12 4.48
N GLY A 66 -5.04 15.22 3.82
CA GLY A 66 -5.27 15.40 2.39
C GLY A 66 -5.42 16.86 1.97
N GLU A 67 -5.92 17.71 2.87
CA GLU A 67 -6.12 19.15 2.63
C GLU A 67 -4.82 19.84 2.19
N ASP A 68 -3.71 19.61 2.90
CA ASP A 68 -2.41 20.21 2.59
C ASP A 68 -1.90 19.79 1.21
N ALA A 69 -1.99 18.49 0.89
CA ALA A 69 -1.53 17.96 -0.39
C ALA A 69 -2.34 18.51 -1.58
N LEU A 70 -3.66 18.65 -1.43
CA LEU A 70 -4.51 19.24 -2.47
C LEU A 70 -4.15 20.70 -2.72
N ARG A 71 -4.02 21.49 -1.64
CA ARG A 71 -3.66 22.92 -1.73
C ARG A 71 -2.28 23.14 -2.32
N GLU A 72 -1.29 22.37 -1.90
CA GLU A 72 0.08 22.42 -2.46
C GLU A 72 0.10 22.08 -3.96
N CYS A 73 -0.81 21.24 -4.44
CA CYS A 73 -1.01 20.93 -5.86
C CYS A 73 -1.89 21.95 -6.60
N GLY A 74 -2.30 23.05 -5.96
CA GLY A 74 -3.14 24.09 -6.56
C GLY A 74 -4.62 23.71 -6.69
N ILE A 75 -5.06 22.61 -6.06
CA ILE A 75 -6.46 22.17 -6.05
C ILE A 75 -7.17 22.88 -4.91
N ASN A 76 -7.88 23.97 -5.23
CA ASN A 76 -8.54 24.81 -4.23
C ASN A 76 -10.04 24.52 -4.07
N ALA A 77 -10.67 23.86 -5.04
CA ALA A 77 -12.07 23.45 -4.98
C ALA A 77 -12.23 22.16 -4.16
N ILE A 78 -12.04 22.28 -2.83
CA ILE A 78 -12.04 21.16 -1.88
C ILE A 78 -13.09 21.38 -0.80
N SER A 79 -13.73 20.30 -0.34
CA SER A 79 -14.58 20.31 0.86
C SER A 79 -13.91 19.48 1.96
N VAL A 80 -13.57 20.12 3.07
CA VAL A 80 -13.03 19.43 4.25
C VAL A 80 -14.20 18.89 5.08
N LEU A 81 -14.30 17.57 5.23
CA LEU A 81 -15.44 16.89 5.85
C LEU A 81 -15.12 16.26 7.22
N HIS A 82 -13.84 16.20 7.58
CA HIS A 82 -13.39 15.73 8.89
C HIS A 82 -12.22 16.56 9.38
N GLU A 83 -12.31 17.01 10.63
CA GLU A 83 -11.22 17.68 11.33
C GLU A 83 -10.43 16.65 12.13
N SER A 84 -9.14 16.49 11.79
CA SER A 84 -8.27 15.50 12.40
C SER A 84 -7.40 16.09 13.52
N GLY A 85 -7.01 15.24 14.48
CA GLY A 85 -6.02 15.61 15.50
C GLY A 85 -4.57 15.48 15.01
N ASP A 86 -3.62 16.00 15.79
CA ASP A 86 -2.19 15.73 15.63
C ASP A 86 -1.62 15.14 16.93
N PRO A 87 -1.24 13.85 16.96
CA PRO A 87 -1.18 12.91 15.84
C PRO A 87 -2.56 12.39 15.41
N THR A 88 -2.66 11.97 14.14
CA THR A 88 -3.84 11.31 13.58
C THR A 88 -3.95 9.86 14.01
N THR A 89 -5.17 9.32 13.97
CA THR A 89 -5.50 7.97 14.43
C THR A 89 -6.21 7.14 13.35
N ALA A 90 -6.30 5.82 13.57
CA ALA A 90 -7.14 4.93 12.77
C ALA A 90 -8.62 5.35 12.79
N GLU A 91 -9.07 5.95 13.90
CA GLU A 91 -10.44 6.47 14.00
C GLU A 91 -10.65 7.70 13.12
N ASP A 92 -9.66 8.58 12.99
CA ASP A 92 -9.72 9.70 12.03
C ASP A 92 -9.88 9.19 10.59
N THR A 93 -9.19 8.10 10.24
CA THR A 93 -9.34 7.45 8.93
C THR A 93 -10.76 6.94 8.71
N ARG A 94 -11.32 6.23 9.69
CA ARG A 94 -12.70 5.71 9.61
C ARG A 94 -13.74 6.83 9.52
N ARG A 95 -13.61 7.88 10.33
CA ARG A 95 -14.54 9.01 10.36
C ARG A 95 -14.50 9.82 9.06
N ALA A 96 -13.31 10.09 8.52
CA ALA A 96 -13.16 10.74 7.23
C ALA A 96 -13.79 9.90 6.10
N ALA A 97 -13.52 8.59 6.05
CA ALA A 97 -14.09 7.71 5.03
C ALA A 97 -15.63 7.63 5.12
N ALA A 98 -16.20 7.57 6.32
CA ALA A 98 -17.64 7.61 6.53
C ALA A 98 -18.25 8.94 6.07
N ALA A 99 -17.61 10.07 6.37
CA ALA A 99 -18.06 11.40 5.94
C ALA A 99 -18.03 11.53 4.41
N PHE A 100 -17.02 10.98 3.73
CA PHE A 100 -16.96 10.95 2.26
C PHE A 100 -18.11 10.15 1.67
N ARG A 101 -18.47 9.03 2.30
CA ARG A 101 -19.64 8.24 1.89
C ARG A 101 -20.93 9.00 2.04
N GLU A 102 -21.15 9.65 3.18
CA GLU A 102 -22.36 10.42 3.45
C GLU A 102 -22.51 11.63 2.53
N ALA A 103 -21.40 12.25 2.14
CA ALA A 103 -21.38 13.33 1.16
C ALA A 103 -21.46 12.87 -0.31
N GLY A 104 -21.54 11.56 -0.57
CA GLY A 104 -21.76 11.00 -1.90
C GLY A 104 -20.51 10.96 -2.78
N ALA A 105 -19.33 10.67 -2.22
CA ALA A 105 -18.13 10.41 -3.02
C ALA A 105 -18.36 9.24 -4.00
N ASP A 106 -17.91 9.40 -5.25
CA ASP A 106 -17.96 8.35 -6.27
C ASP A 106 -16.87 7.29 -6.07
N ILE A 107 -15.75 7.69 -5.49
CA ILE A 107 -14.59 6.85 -5.16
C ILE A 107 -13.83 7.44 -3.98
N ILE A 108 -13.24 6.58 -3.14
CA ILE A 108 -12.26 6.99 -2.15
C ILE A 108 -10.86 6.64 -2.66
N VAL A 109 -10.04 7.66 -2.87
CA VAL A 109 -8.62 7.51 -3.19
C VAL A 109 -7.83 7.73 -1.91
N PHE A 110 -6.98 6.77 -1.54
CA PHE A 110 -6.23 6.87 -0.30
C PHE A 110 -4.74 6.61 -0.48
N ALA A 111 -3.90 7.27 0.32
CA ALA A 111 -2.47 6.99 0.39
C ALA A 111 -2.11 6.48 1.79
N GLY A 112 -1.79 5.19 1.88
CA GLY A 112 -1.63 4.53 3.17
C GLY A 112 -1.06 3.12 3.06
N GLY A 113 -1.19 2.38 4.16
CA GLY A 113 -0.86 0.95 4.26
C GLY A 113 -2.08 0.03 4.07
N ASP A 114 -1.87 -1.28 4.14
CA ASP A 114 -2.96 -2.26 4.23
C ASP A 114 -3.90 -2.00 5.43
N GLY A 115 -3.34 -1.64 6.60
CA GLY A 115 -4.14 -1.19 7.74
C GLY A 115 -5.04 0.02 7.44
N THR A 116 -4.60 0.94 6.58
CA THR A 116 -5.43 2.07 6.11
C THR A 116 -6.55 1.59 5.18
N ALA A 117 -6.26 0.65 4.27
CA ALA A 117 -7.27 0.03 3.41
C ALA A 117 -8.34 -0.71 4.25
N ARG A 118 -7.91 -1.46 5.27
CA ARG A 118 -8.77 -2.13 6.25
C ARG A 118 -9.66 -1.14 6.99
N ASP A 119 -9.09 -0.05 7.50
CA ASP A 119 -9.86 0.96 8.25
C ASP A 119 -10.92 1.61 7.35
N ILE A 120 -10.58 1.97 6.11
CA ILE A 120 -11.55 2.50 5.13
C ILE A 120 -12.64 1.47 4.85
N LEU A 121 -12.28 0.22 4.54
CA LEU A 121 -13.24 -0.86 4.28
C LEU A 121 -14.21 -1.05 5.45
N SER A 122 -13.73 -1.00 6.68
CA SER A 122 -14.57 -1.12 7.87
C SER A 122 -15.60 0.00 8.00
N ALA A 123 -15.27 1.20 7.52
CA ALA A 123 -16.14 2.37 7.59
C ALA A 123 -17.17 2.41 6.47
N VAL A 124 -16.79 2.02 5.23
CA VAL A 124 -17.64 2.19 4.04
C VAL A 124 -18.20 0.89 3.46
N GLY A 125 -17.66 -0.26 3.83
CA GLY A 125 -18.04 -1.55 3.24
C GLY A 125 -17.79 -1.58 1.74
N THR A 126 -18.75 -2.12 0.97
CA THR A 126 -18.67 -2.24 -0.49
C THR A 126 -19.44 -1.16 -1.26
N THR A 127 -19.98 -0.15 -0.56
CA THR A 127 -20.88 0.84 -1.19
C THR A 127 -20.16 1.79 -2.13
N ILE A 128 -18.89 2.11 -1.83
CA ILE A 128 -18.06 3.04 -2.61
C ILE A 128 -16.76 2.32 -2.97
N PRO A 129 -16.31 2.38 -4.23
CA PRO A 129 -15.02 1.82 -4.60
C PRO A 129 -13.87 2.56 -3.92
N ILE A 130 -12.80 1.84 -3.63
CA ILE A 130 -11.57 2.39 -3.03
C ILE A 130 -10.37 2.13 -3.94
N LEU A 131 -9.43 3.08 -3.97
CA LEU A 131 -8.19 2.99 -4.74
C LEU A 131 -7.02 3.47 -3.89
N GLY A 132 -6.04 2.59 -3.68
CA GLY A 132 -4.84 2.89 -2.92
C GLY A 132 -3.71 3.45 -3.80
N ILE A 133 -3.13 4.58 -3.40
CA ILE A 133 -1.85 5.09 -3.86
C ILE A 133 -0.78 4.43 -2.97
N PRO A 134 0.17 3.65 -3.54
CA PRO A 134 1.14 2.91 -2.74
C PRO A 134 2.12 3.87 -2.03
N ALA A 135 2.00 3.99 -0.71
CA ALA A 135 2.90 4.79 0.12
C ALA A 135 4.21 4.06 0.48
N GLY A 136 4.28 2.74 0.25
CA GLY A 136 5.43 1.89 0.55
C GLY A 136 5.43 0.61 -0.28
N VAL A 137 6.31 -0.35 0.07
CA VAL A 137 6.53 -1.59 -0.70
C VAL A 137 5.82 -2.83 -0.13
N LYS A 138 5.16 -2.69 1.03
CA LYS A 138 4.57 -3.80 1.80
C LYS A 138 3.04 -3.88 1.66
N MET A 139 2.51 -3.53 0.48
CA MET A 139 1.06 -3.58 0.24
C MET A 139 0.67 -4.96 -0.30
N TYR A 140 -0.27 -5.62 0.37
CA TYR A 140 -0.77 -6.96 0.05
C TYR A 140 -2.18 -6.92 -0.54
N SER A 141 -2.98 -5.90 -0.20
CA SER A 141 -4.34 -5.73 -0.71
C SER A 141 -4.37 -5.47 -2.22
N ALA A 142 -5.36 -6.04 -2.92
CA ALA A 142 -5.54 -5.89 -4.37
C ALA A 142 -6.23 -4.59 -4.81
N VAL A 143 -6.32 -3.62 -3.89
CA VAL A 143 -6.93 -2.28 -4.08
C VAL A 143 -5.91 -1.19 -4.41
N PHE A 144 -4.61 -1.50 -4.33
CA PHE A 144 -3.55 -0.54 -4.63
C PHE A 144 -3.25 -0.50 -6.13
N ALA A 145 -3.00 0.71 -6.65
CA ALA A 145 -2.33 0.88 -7.93
C ALA A 145 -0.88 0.40 -7.84
N THR A 146 -0.29 0.02 -8.98
CA THR A 146 1.12 -0.42 -9.03
C THR A 146 2.09 0.70 -8.65
N ASP A 147 1.75 1.94 -8.99
CA ASP A 147 2.56 3.14 -8.78
C ASP A 147 1.70 4.43 -8.90
N PRO A 148 2.25 5.62 -8.57
CA PRO A 148 1.55 6.90 -8.73
C PRO A 148 1.04 7.22 -10.15
N VAL A 149 1.75 6.79 -11.19
CA VAL A 149 1.35 7.03 -12.59
C VAL A 149 0.11 6.19 -12.92
N ALA A 150 0.09 4.93 -12.48
CA ALA A 150 -1.05 4.05 -12.60
C ALA A 150 -2.25 4.56 -11.79
N ALA A 151 -2.03 5.03 -10.56
CA ALA A 151 -3.07 5.64 -9.74
C ALA A 151 -3.68 6.86 -10.44
N ALA A 152 -2.85 7.77 -10.98
CA ALA A 152 -3.33 8.95 -11.70
C ALA A 152 -4.19 8.59 -12.91
N ALA A 153 -3.81 7.54 -13.66
CA ALA A 153 -4.59 7.06 -14.79
C ALA A 153 -5.96 6.49 -14.37
N LEU A 154 -6.01 5.74 -13.27
CA LEU A 154 -7.27 5.22 -12.74
C LEU A 154 -8.17 6.34 -12.19
N ILE A 155 -7.57 7.38 -11.60
CA ILE A 155 -8.29 8.55 -11.08
C ILE A 155 -8.90 9.39 -12.20
N ARG A 156 -8.15 9.66 -13.29
CA ARG A 156 -8.66 10.45 -14.43
C ARG A 156 -9.91 9.83 -15.05
N ASP A 157 -9.97 8.50 -15.07
CA ASP A 157 -11.08 7.75 -15.65
C ASP A 157 -12.08 7.26 -14.58
N ALA A 158 -11.99 7.79 -13.34
CA ALA A 158 -12.87 7.43 -12.24
C ALA A 158 -14.35 7.63 -12.62
N GLY A 159 -15.19 6.63 -12.32
CA GLY A 159 -16.60 6.60 -12.71
C GLY A 159 -16.89 6.07 -14.11
N SER A 160 -15.87 5.94 -14.98
CA SER A 160 -16.02 5.32 -16.32
C SER A 160 -15.39 3.93 -16.42
N LEU A 161 -14.48 3.60 -15.50
CA LEU A 161 -13.81 2.30 -15.47
C LEU A 161 -14.73 1.20 -14.89
N PRO A 162 -14.60 -0.04 -15.39
CA PRO A 162 -15.23 -1.17 -14.74
C PRO A 162 -14.66 -1.35 -13.33
N LEU A 163 -15.52 -1.76 -12.41
CA LEU A 163 -15.12 -2.08 -11.05
C LEU A 163 -14.95 -3.59 -10.92
N ARG A 164 -13.99 -4.01 -10.11
CA ARG A 164 -13.81 -5.40 -9.71
C ARG A 164 -13.83 -5.52 -8.20
N ASP A 165 -14.15 -6.72 -7.74
CA ASP A 165 -13.91 -7.12 -6.37
C ASP A 165 -12.41 -7.32 -6.14
N ALA A 166 -11.93 -6.86 -4.99
CA ALA A 166 -10.53 -6.91 -4.60
C ALA A 166 -10.40 -7.20 -3.11
N GLU A 167 -9.48 -8.11 -2.78
CA GLU A 167 -9.20 -8.49 -1.40
C GLU A 167 -8.48 -7.36 -0.67
N VAL A 168 -8.97 -7.07 0.54
CA VAL A 168 -8.26 -6.25 1.51
C VAL A 168 -7.63 -7.19 2.51
N LEU A 169 -6.31 -7.33 2.39
CA LEU A 169 -5.47 -8.17 3.22
C LEU A 169 -4.68 -7.27 4.14
N ASP A 170 -4.45 -7.72 5.37
CA ASP A 170 -3.52 -7.06 6.28
C ASP A 170 -2.56 -8.10 6.85
N VAL A 171 -1.31 -7.67 7.07
CA VAL A 171 -0.30 -8.55 7.67
C VAL A 171 -0.55 -8.60 9.17
N ASP A 172 -0.54 -9.79 9.74
CA ASP A 172 -0.42 -9.95 11.18
C ASP A 172 0.98 -9.48 11.59
N GLU A 173 1.08 -8.23 12.02
CA GLU A 173 2.35 -7.59 12.36
C GLU A 173 3.06 -8.27 13.54
N GLU A 174 2.34 -8.97 14.43
CA GLU A 174 2.94 -9.71 15.53
C GLU A 174 3.59 -11.00 15.02
N ALA A 175 2.87 -11.76 14.19
CA ALA A 175 3.46 -12.91 13.49
C ALA A 175 4.63 -12.49 12.59
N TYR A 176 4.52 -11.35 11.92
CA TYR A 176 5.55 -10.79 11.05
C TYR A 176 6.79 -10.36 11.83
N ARG A 177 6.62 -9.79 13.03
CA ARG A 177 7.73 -9.51 13.97
C ARG A 177 8.50 -10.78 14.31
N ASP A 178 7.78 -11.88 14.54
CA ASP A 178 8.34 -13.22 14.77
C ASP A 178 8.91 -13.91 13.52
N GLY A 179 8.94 -13.24 12.36
CA GLY A 179 9.49 -13.78 11.11
C GLY A 179 8.51 -14.63 10.31
N ARG A 180 7.26 -14.76 10.75
CA ARG A 180 6.21 -15.51 10.05
C ARG A 180 5.34 -14.56 9.23
N LEU A 181 5.31 -14.74 7.91
CA LEU A 181 4.38 -14.00 7.05
C LEU A 181 2.99 -14.62 7.15
N SER A 182 2.12 -14.01 7.94
CA SER A 182 0.70 -14.35 8.03
C SER A 182 -0.11 -13.15 7.54
N THR A 183 -0.90 -13.32 6.48
CA THR A 183 -1.88 -12.31 6.07
C THR A 183 -3.28 -12.77 6.45
N ARG A 184 -4.12 -11.81 6.80
CA ARG A 184 -5.52 -12.04 7.14
C ARG A 184 -6.40 -11.32 6.14
N LEU A 185 -7.37 -12.06 5.59
CA LEU A 185 -8.46 -11.46 4.81
C LEU A 185 -9.37 -10.68 5.75
N HIS A 186 -9.45 -9.37 5.55
CA HIS A 186 -10.36 -8.49 6.28
C HIS A 186 -11.70 -8.32 5.57
N GLY A 187 -11.70 -8.45 4.25
CA GLY A 187 -12.91 -8.46 3.46
C GLY A 187 -12.63 -8.16 2.00
N ILE A 188 -13.72 -7.92 1.26
CA ILE A 188 -13.70 -7.64 -0.16
C ILE A 188 -14.19 -6.22 -0.37
N ALA A 189 -13.38 -5.41 -1.07
CA ALA A 189 -13.74 -4.07 -1.50
C ALA A 189 -13.98 -4.03 -3.01
N ARG A 190 -14.60 -2.97 -3.50
CA ARG A 190 -14.64 -2.67 -4.94
C ARG A 190 -13.53 -1.71 -5.30
N THR A 191 -12.91 -1.87 -6.46
CA THR A 191 -11.83 -0.98 -6.94
C THR A 191 -11.89 -0.82 -8.46
N PRO A 192 -11.55 0.36 -9.03
CA PRO A 192 -11.50 0.56 -10.48
C PRO A 192 -10.40 -0.27 -11.13
N TYR A 193 -10.74 -0.98 -12.20
CA TYR A 193 -9.82 -1.91 -12.86
C TYR A 193 -9.45 -1.46 -14.28
N ARG A 194 -8.14 -1.49 -14.54
CA ARG A 194 -7.54 -1.51 -15.88
C ARG A 194 -6.37 -2.50 -15.85
N ALA A 195 -6.27 -3.36 -16.86
CA ALA A 195 -5.22 -4.37 -16.93
C ALA A 195 -3.83 -3.72 -16.84
N GLY A 196 -2.99 -4.19 -15.89
CA GLY A 196 -1.64 -3.68 -15.65
C GLY A 196 -1.53 -2.45 -14.72
N TYR A 197 -2.65 -1.90 -14.22
CA TYR A 197 -2.64 -0.67 -13.40
C TYR A 197 -2.90 -0.93 -11.91
N LEU A 198 -3.43 -2.09 -11.55
CA LEU A 198 -3.62 -2.50 -10.16
C LEU A 198 -2.62 -3.57 -9.77
N GLN A 199 -2.16 -3.48 -8.52
CA GLN A 199 -1.39 -4.54 -7.89
C GLN A 199 -2.27 -5.78 -7.75
N HIS A 200 -1.70 -6.95 -8.04
CA HIS A 200 -2.31 -8.21 -7.65
C HIS A 200 -2.18 -8.36 -6.13
N ALA A 201 -3.15 -9.04 -5.50
CA ALA A 201 -2.95 -9.48 -4.12
C ALA A 201 -1.62 -10.22 -4.06
N LYS A 202 -0.77 -9.89 -3.09
CA LYS A 202 0.39 -10.73 -2.82
C LYS A 202 -0.18 -11.98 -2.15
N GLU A 203 -0.52 -12.98 -2.95
CA GLU A 203 -1.00 -14.26 -2.45
C GLU A 203 0.02 -14.79 -1.45
N THR A 204 -0.41 -14.92 -0.20
CA THR A 204 0.25 -15.83 0.74
C THR A 204 -0.31 -17.21 0.46
N VAL A 205 0.55 -18.01 -0.16
CA VAL A 205 0.31 -19.34 -0.70
C VAL A 205 -0.36 -20.24 0.33
N PHE A 206 -1.66 -20.46 0.15
CA PHE A 206 -2.29 -21.70 0.61
C PHE A 206 -3.21 -22.20 -0.50
N THR A 207 -2.71 -23.25 -1.16
CA THR A 207 -3.38 -24.26 -2.01
C THR A 207 -3.27 -24.16 -3.55
N THR A 208 -2.79 -25.29 -4.10
CA THR A 208 -2.92 -25.85 -5.46
C THR A 208 -1.93 -25.45 -6.57
N GLY A 209 -0.71 -26.00 -6.49
CA GLY A 209 0.02 -26.58 -7.63
C GLY A 209 0.95 -25.67 -8.46
N ASN A 210 2.10 -26.25 -8.85
CA ASN A 210 3.17 -25.74 -9.74
C ASN A 210 4.10 -24.64 -9.23
N GLU A 211 3.66 -23.77 -8.30
CA GLU A 211 4.52 -22.66 -7.86
C GLU A 211 5.71 -23.06 -6.98
N ASP A 212 5.60 -24.14 -6.19
CA ASP A 212 6.76 -24.63 -5.42
C ASP A 212 7.84 -25.20 -6.36
N ASP A 213 7.42 -25.84 -7.45
CA ASP A 213 8.34 -26.31 -8.49
C ASP A 213 8.99 -25.14 -9.23
N ASP A 214 8.20 -24.13 -9.64
CA ASP A 214 8.71 -22.90 -10.28
C ASP A 214 9.67 -22.14 -9.35
N ARG A 215 9.33 -22.05 -8.05
CA ARG A 215 10.17 -21.41 -7.03
C ARG A 215 11.46 -22.18 -6.82
N GLN A 216 11.41 -23.51 -6.81
CA GLN A 216 12.59 -24.36 -6.70
C GLN A 216 13.48 -24.27 -7.95
N GLU A 217 12.89 -24.17 -9.14
CA GLU A 217 13.64 -23.96 -10.38
C GLU A 217 14.37 -22.60 -10.39
N ILE A 218 13.68 -21.52 -10.00
CA ILE A 218 14.29 -20.20 -9.83
C ILE A 218 15.41 -20.26 -8.79
N ALA A 219 15.18 -20.94 -7.66
CA ALA A 219 16.16 -21.10 -6.60
C ALA A 219 17.43 -21.79 -7.08
N ASN A 220 17.29 -22.94 -7.76
CA ASN A 220 18.41 -23.72 -8.27
C ASN A 220 19.21 -22.94 -9.32
N PHE A 221 18.54 -22.23 -10.22
CA PHE A 221 19.19 -21.40 -11.22
C PHE A 221 20.00 -20.27 -10.56
N MET A 222 19.38 -19.53 -9.63
CA MET A 222 20.00 -18.41 -8.95
C MET A 222 21.14 -18.84 -8.02
N ALA A 223 21.02 -19.98 -7.35
CA ALA A 223 22.10 -20.58 -6.57
C ALA A 223 23.36 -20.80 -7.42
N GLY A 224 23.19 -21.29 -8.66
CA GLY A 224 24.28 -21.42 -9.62
C GLY A 224 24.90 -20.08 -10.04
N VAL A 225 24.08 -19.04 -10.23
CA VAL A 225 24.55 -17.68 -10.55
C VAL A 225 25.33 -17.06 -9.37
N LEU A 226 24.86 -17.30 -8.15
CA LEU A 226 25.38 -16.72 -6.91
C LEU A 226 26.54 -17.53 -6.30
N ALA A 227 26.83 -18.73 -6.80
CA ALA A 227 27.97 -19.56 -6.38
C ALA A 227 29.36 -18.93 -6.64
N SER A 228 29.42 -17.72 -7.19
CA SER A 228 30.67 -16.96 -7.32
C SER A 228 31.11 -16.39 -5.96
N PRO A 229 32.41 -16.18 -5.70
CA PRO A 229 32.92 -15.66 -4.42
C PRO A 229 32.62 -14.17 -4.17
N ARG A 230 31.67 -13.58 -4.92
CA ARG A 230 31.32 -12.17 -4.79
C ARG A 230 30.26 -12.00 -3.70
N PRO A 231 30.38 -10.98 -2.84
CA PRO A 231 29.32 -10.66 -1.91
C PRO A 231 28.01 -10.35 -2.64
N PHE A 232 26.90 -10.81 -2.08
CA PHE A 232 25.56 -10.55 -2.61
C PHE A 232 24.58 -10.26 -1.48
N ILE A 233 23.45 -9.65 -1.84
CA ILE A 233 22.37 -9.34 -0.91
C ILE A 233 21.11 -10.05 -1.42
N LEU A 234 20.47 -10.81 -0.54
CA LEU A 234 19.12 -11.30 -0.77
C LEU A 234 18.12 -10.37 -0.06
N GLY A 235 17.06 -10.02 -0.75
CA GLY A 235 15.95 -9.26 -0.19
C GLY A 235 14.90 -10.15 0.48
N PRO A 236 13.82 -9.55 1.01
CA PRO A 236 12.77 -10.30 1.68
C PRO A 236 11.87 -11.04 0.67
N GLY A 237 11.41 -12.24 1.02
CA GLY A 237 10.44 -13.01 0.24
C GLY A 237 10.67 -14.53 0.29
N SER A 238 9.62 -15.31 0.06
CA SER A 238 9.73 -16.78 0.00
C SER A 238 10.59 -17.28 -1.17
N THR A 239 10.65 -16.51 -2.27
CA THR A 239 11.55 -16.83 -3.40
C THR A 239 13.02 -16.67 -3.02
N THR A 240 13.38 -15.64 -2.26
CA THR A 240 14.77 -15.42 -1.81
C THR A 240 15.16 -16.37 -0.68
N GLU A 241 14.22 -16.71 0.20
CA GLU A 241 14.37 -17.81 1.17
C GLU A 241 14.68 -19.13 0.46
N ALA A 242 13.92 -19.50 -0.57
CA ALA A 242 14.19 -20.71 -1.35
C ALA A 242 15.58 -20.69 -2.04
N ILE A 243 16.05 -19.53 -2.50
CA ILE A 243 17.42 -19.38 -3.03
C ILE A 243 18.46 -19.64 -1.94
N ALA A 244 18.25 -19.10 -0.74
CA ALA A 244 19.15 -19.29 0.39
C ALA A 244 19.17 -20.76 0.85
N ASP A 245 18.01 -21.39 0.95
CA ASP A 245 17.88 -22.82 1.28
C ASP A 245 18.63 -23.70 0.26
N ALA A 246 18.51 -23.40 -1.04
CA ALA A 246 19.23 -24.11 -2.09
C ALA A 246 20.77 -23.93 -2.04
N MET A 247 21.24 -22.92 -1.30
CA MET A 247 22.66 -22.63 -1.07
C MET A 247 23.14 -23.02 0.34
N ASP A 248 22.28 -23.66 1.15
CA ASP A 248 22.53 -23.96 2.57
C ASP A 248 22.87 -22.71 3.41
N LEU A 249 22.19 -21.59 3.15
CA LEU A 249 22.37 -20.31 3.84
C LEU A 249 21.16 -19.95 4.71
N GLU A 250 21.40 -19.38 5.90
CA GLU A 250 20.32 -18.82 6.72
C GLU A 250 19.79 -17.52 6.12
N CYS A 251 18.47 -17.41 5.98
CA CYS A 251 17.81 -16.21 5.44
C CYS A 251 16.75 -15.66 6.39
N THR A 252 16.66 -14.34 6.45
CA THR A 252 15.58 -13.59 7.08
C THR A 252 14.46 -13.36 6.06
N LEU A 253 13.41 -14.20 6.09
CA LEU A 253 12.25 -14.12 5.18
C LEU A 253 11.72 -12.69 4.94
N LEU A 254 11.76 -11.86 5.97
CA LEU A 254 11.20 -10.50 5.98
C LEU A 254 12.26 -9.40 6.14
N GLY A 255 13.53 -9.73 5.93
CA GLY A 255 14.69 -8.85 6.04
C GLY A 255 15.54 -8.83 4.76
N PHE A 256 16.67 -8.15 4.83
CA PHE A 256 17.71 -8.23 3.81
C PHE A 256 18.93 -8.89 4.46
N ASP A 257 19.48 -9.90 3.80
CA ASP A 257 20.68 -10.62 4.27
C ASP A 257 21.83 -10.38 3.29
N ALA A 258 22.98 -10.03 3.81
CA ALA A 258 24.20 -9.84 3.04
C ALA A 258 25.15 -11.01 3.29
N TYR A 259 25.54 -11.70 2.23
CA TYR A 259 26.43 -12.84 2.26
C TYR A 259 27.76 -12.45 1.63
N ALA A 260 28.85 -12.76 2.31
CA ALA A 260 30.21 -12.61 1.79
C ALA A 260 30.96 -13.91 2.05
N ALA A 261 31.82 -14.31 1.12
CA ALA A 261 32.64 -15.51 1.31
C ALA A 261 33.64 -15.27 2.47
N GLY A 262 33.44 -15.96 3.59
CA GLY A 262 34.28 -15.89 4.79
C GLY A 262 33.71 -16.70 5.95
#